data_AF-B9BXG7-F1
#
_entry.id   AF-B9BXG7-F1
#
_cell.length_a   1.000
_cell.length_b   1.000
_cell.length_c   1.000
_cell.angle_alpha   90.00
_cell.angle_beta   90.00
_cell.angle_gamma   90.00
#
_symmetry.space_group_name_H-M   'P 1'
#
loop_
_entity.id
_entity.type
_entity.pdbx_description
1 polymer ?
#
loop_
_entity_poly.entity_id
_entity_poly.type
_entity_poly.pdbx_seq_one_letter_code
_entity_poly.pdbx_strand_id
1 'polypeptide(L)'
;MDVRAGLHDIGSAAVTRLGAEVLFFARNDSQNWWAYRQLFDHLKHARTVENGMGDDDDLRWRLKMVAAQTEPREDVKRGWISSSYDVWNEFYDDETAGGNSDFQPEVFDRFSEEAPHYPLFISHDPAVRSFVLNDVALRPDWSYVVGVFGDFFKGAEDRLWSTSAEKKDSQ
;
A
#
# COMPACT_ATOMS: atom_id res chain seq x y z
N MET A 1 -13.01 2.74 26.39
CA MET A 1 -12.66 1.89 25.24
C MET A 1 -12.57 2.80 24.03
N ASP A 2 -11.36 3.12 23.60
CA ASP A 2 -11.14 3.87 22.36
C ASP A 2 -11.36 2.89 21.20
N VAL A 3 -12.34 3.19 20.35
CA VAL A 3 -12.76 2.35 19.22
C VAL A 3 -11.57 2.12 18.24
N ARG A 4 -10.55 2.98 18.29
CA ARG A 4 -9.30 2.87 17.50
C ARG A 4 -8.38 1.74 17.95
N ALA A 5 -8.35 1.40 19.25
CA ALA A 5 -7.51 0.30 19.74
C ALA A 5 -8.06 -1.06 19.29
N GLY A 6 -9.39 -1.25 19.34
CA GLY A 6 -10.03 -2.49 18.91
C GLY A 6 -9.96 -2.73 17.39
N LEU A 7 -10.01 -1.67 16.58
CA LEU A 7 -9.85 -1.77 15.12
C LEU A 7 -8.40 -2.11 14.73
N HIS A 8 -7.42 -1.60 15.47
CA HIS A 8 -6.00 -1.88 15.23
C HIS A 8 -5.64 -3.34 15.55
N ASP A 9 -6.12 -3.89 16.67
CA ASP A 9 -5.85 -5.27 17.06
C ASP A 9 -6.56 -6.29 16.15
N ILE A 10 -7.81 -6.02 15.74
CA ILE A 10 -8.57 -6.87 14.81
C ILE A 10 -8.00 -6.76 13.39
N GLY A 11 -7.59 -5.56 12.97
CA GLY A 11 -6.92 -5.32 11.70
C GLY A 11 -5.61 -6.08 11.60
N SER A 12 -4.73 -5.97 12.61
CA SER A 12 -3.46 -6.69 12.67
C SER A 12 -3.64 -8.21 12.60
N ALA A 13 -4.63 -8.76 13.32
CA ALA A 13 -4.93 -10.20 13.27
C ALA A 13 -5.51 -10.67 11.93
N ALA A 14 -6.28 -9.84 11.23
CA ALA A 14 -6.82 -10.16 9.91
C ALA A 14 -5.72 -10.13 8.84
N VAL A 15 -4.85 -9.10 8.89
CA VAL A 15 -3.70 -8.91 8.00
C VAL A 15 -2.71 -10.07 8.10
N THR A 16 -2.42 -10.54 9.31
CA THR A 16 -1.41 -11.59 9.55
C THR A 16 -1.92 -13.03 9.38
N ARG A 17 -3.24 -13.27 9.30
CA ARG A 17 -3.80 -14.64 9.27
C ARG A 17 -4.59 -15.01 8.02
N LEU A 18 -5.06 -14.04 7.23
CA LEU A 18 -5.96 -14.32 6.09
C LEU A 18 -5.28 -14.28 4.72
N GLY A 19 -3.97 -13.99 4.65
CA GLY A 19 -3.27 -13.84 3.37
C GLY A 19 -3.91 -12.80 2.45
N ALA A 20 -4.61 -11.82 3.04
CA ALA A 20 -5.36 -10.82 2.31
C ALA A 20 -4.45 -9.69 1.84
N GLU A 21 -4.79 -9.12 0.68
CA GLU A 21 -4.26 -7.85 0.23
C GLU A 21 -4.70 -6.70 1.14
N VAL A 22 -3.77 -5.82 1.51
CA VAL A 22 -3.99 -4.74 2.46
C VAL A 22 -3.60 -3.41 1.83
N LEU A 23 -4.57 -2.51 1.75
CA LEU A 23 -4.39 -1.18 1.21
C LEU A 23 -4.33 -0.15 2.33
N PHE A 24 -3.19 0.50 2.49
CA PHE A 24 -2.96 1.52 3.51
C PHE A 24 -3.27 2.91 2.97
N PHE A 25 -4.51 3.34 3.20
CA PHE A 25 -4.97 4.69 2.85
C PHE A 25 -4.43 5.74 3.81
N ALA A 26 -3.76 6.72 3.23
CA ALA A 26 -2.90 7.62 3.97
C ALA A 26 -2.97 9.03 3.41
N ARG A 27 -2.61 10.00 4.26
CA ARG A 27 -2.39 11.40 3.87
C ARG A 27 -0.93 11.74 4.12
N ASN A 28 -0.37 12.67 3.35
CA ASN A 28 1.01 13.10 3.55
C ASN A 28 1.16 14.07 4.72
N ASP A 29 0.94 13.57 5.94
CA ASP A 29 1.08 14.35 7.16
C ASP A 29 1.87 13.60 8.23
N SER A 30 2.51 14.36 9.14
CA SER A 30 3.43 13.79 10.13
C SER A 30 2.77 12.82 11.10
N GLN A 31 1.48 13.01 11.39
CA GLN A 31 0.74 12.12 12.28
C GLN A 31 0.51 10.77 11.63
N ASN A 32 0.14 10.76 10.34
CA ASN A 32 -0.08 9.56 9.56
C ASN A 32 1.22 8.75 9.43
N TRP A 33 2.34 9.41 9.11
CA TRP A 33 3.65 8.75 9.04
C TRP A 33 4.15 8.22 10.37
N TRP A 34 3.95 8.96 11.47
CA TRP A 34 4.26 8.46 12.80
C TRP A 34 3.48 7.18 13.13
N ALA A 35 2.18 7.15 12.81
CA ALA A 35 1.35 5.96 13.05
C ALA A 35 1.82 4.75 12.22
N TYR A 36 2.18 4.93 10.95
CA TYR A 36 2.71 3.85 10.12
C TYR A 36 4.06 3.31 10.62
N ARG A 37 4.96 4.18 11.12
CA ARG A 37 6.19 3.70 11.77
C ARG A 37 5.89 2.77 12.95
N GLN A 38 4.95 3.15 13.82
CA GLN A 38 4.57 2.31 14.95
C GLN A 38 3.94 0.97 14.50
N LEU A 39 3.10 1.01 13.46
CA LEU A 39 2.51 -0.20 12.90
C LEU A 39 3.59 -1.12 12.31
N PHE A 40 4.51 -0.59 11.50
CA PHE A 40 5.55 -1.39 10.86
C PHE A 40 6.58 -1.93 11.86
N ASP A 41 6.94 -1.13 12.87
CA ASP A 41 7.76 -1.60 14.00
C ASP A 41 7.10 -2.77 14.75
N HIS A 42 5.77 -2.78 14.83
CA HIS A 42 5.05 -3.94 15.35
C HIS A 42 5.05 -5.11 14.37
N LEU A 43 4.70 -4.88 13.10
CA LEU A 43 4.55 -5.91 12.08
C LEU A 43 5.85 -6.63 11.70
N LYS A 44 7.02 -5.98 11.81
CA LYS A 44 8.33 -6.62 11.54
C LYS A 44 8.62 -7.84 12.41
N HIS A 45 7.91 -7.99 13.52
CA HIS A 45 8.03 -9.14 14.41
C HIS A 45 6.95 -10.20 14.18
N ALA A 46 6.07 -10.01 13.19
CA ALA A 46 5.04 -10.99 12.84
C ALA A 46 5.68 -12.22 12.19
N ARG A 47 5.09 -13.40 12.43
CA ARG A 47 5.59 -14.68 11.86
C ARG A 47 5.56 -14.74 10.34
N THR A 48 4.77 -13.88 9.71
CA THR A 48 4.61 -13.77 8.26
C THR A 48 5.61 -12.80 7.63
N VAL A 49 6.54 -12.23 8.41
CA VAL A 49 7.66 -11.44 7.90
C VAL A 49 8.90 -12.32 8.00
N GLU A 50 9.46 -12.66 6.84
CA GLU A 50 10.62 -13.55 6.71
C GLU A 50 11.85 -12.74 6.29
N ASN A 51 13.02 -13.07 6.83
CA ASN A 51 14.25 -12.39 6.43
C ASN A 51 14.47 -12.54 4.91
N GLY A 52 14.77 -11.44 4.24
CA GLY A 52 15.00 -11.42 2.79
C GLY A 52 13.75 -11.20 1.96
N MET A 53 12.57 -11.08 2.61
CA MET A 53 11.30 -10.87 1.91
C MET A 53 10.99 -12.00 0.92
N GLY A 54 11.23 -13.24 1.39
CA GLY A 54 11.30 -14.50 0.66
C GLY A 54 10.35 -14.69 -0.52
N ASP A 55 9.27 -15.45 -0.33
CA ASP A 55 8.27 -15.72 -1.36
C ASP A 55 7.06 -14.78 -1.26
N ASP A 56 6.11 -14.93 -2.18
CA ASP A 56 4.89 -14.10 -2.26
C ASP A 56 3.98 -14.20 -1.01
N ASP A 57 4.27 -15.10 -0.06
CA ASP A 57 3.53 -15.21 1.20
C ASP A 57 4.04 -14.25 2.28
N ASP A 58 5.22 -13.63 2.13
CA ASP A 58 5.71 -12.59 3.04
C ASP A 58 4.70 -11.44 3.10
N LEU A 59 4.38 -11.03 4.32
CA LEU A 59 3.40 -10.01 4.60
C LEU A 59 3.68 -8.72 3.82
N ARG A 60 4.95 -8.32 3.67
CA ARG A 60 5.33 -7.08 2.99
C ARG A 60 4.89 -7.06 1.53
N TRP A 61 4.83 -8.20 0.86
CA TRP A 61 4.31 -8.28 -0.52
C TRP A 61 2.82 -8.01 -0.63
N ARG A 62 2.06 -8.26 0.45
CA ARG A 62 0.59 -8.09 0.51
C ARG A 62 0.15 -6.70 0.97
N LEU A 63 1.08 -5.87 1.41
CA LEU A 63 0.83 -4.52 1.87
C LEU A 63 1.11 -3.54 0.73
N LYS A 64 0.20 -2.59 0.48
CA LYS A 64 0.41 -1.53 -0.52
C LYS A 64 -0.06 -0.19 -0.01
N MET A 65 0.78 0.83 -0.19
CA MET A 65 0.43 2.20 0.16
C MET A 65 -0.56 2.81 -0.82
N VAL A 66 -1.51 3.60 -0.32
CA VAL A 66 -2.44 4.39 -1.12
C VAL A 66 -2.38 5.85 -0.69
N ALA A 67 -1.91 6.70 -1.59
CA ALA A 67 -1.81 8.13 -1.42
C ALA A 67 -3.17 8.80 -1.71
N ALA A 68 -4.00 8.91 -0.68
CA ALA A 68 -5.35 9.42 -0.80
C ALA A 68 -5.38 10.95 -0.86
N GLN A 69 -6.22 11.49 -1.75
CA GLN A 69 -6.44 12.94 -1.88
C GLN A 69 -5.12 13.71 -2.10
N THR A 70 -4.31 13.24 -3.04
CA THR A 70 -3.03 13.84 -3.38
C THR A 70 -3.22 14.92 -4.44
N GLU A 71 -2.73 16.14 -4.22
CA GLU A 71 -2.74 17.16 -5.28
C GLU A 71 -2.06 16.60 -6.54
N PRO A 72 -2.64 16.77 -7.75
CA PRO A 72 -2.12 16.20 -8.99
C PRO A 72 -0.92 17.00 -9.51
N ARG A 73 0.11 17.13 -8.67
CA ARG A 73 1.38 17.81 -8.93
C ARG A 73 2.53 16.86 -8.67
N GLU A 74 3.49 16.85 -9.59
CA GLU A 74 4.63 15.92 -9.54
C GLU A 74 5.54 16.14 -8.33
N ASP A 75 5.72 17.38 -7.86
CA ASP A 75 6.49 17.67 -6.65
C ASP A 75 5.82 17.11 -5.39
N VAL A 76 4.49 17.20 -5.32
CA VAL A 76 3.70 16.62 -4.23
C VAL A 76 3.79 15.09 -4.24
N LYS A 77 3.66 14.46 -5.42
CA LYS A 77 3.82 13.01 -5.57
C LYS A 77 5.22 12.54 -5.15
N ARG A 78 6.28 13.22 -5.57
CA ARG A 78 7.66 12.89 -5.17
C ARG A 78 7.87 12.99 -3.66
N GLY A 79 7.31 14.03 -3.02
CA GLY A 79 7.33 14.16 -1.56
C GLY A 79 6.62 13.00 -0.86
N TRP A 80 5.49 12.57 -1.41
CA TRP A 80 4.71 11.41 -0.96
C TRP A 80 5.53 10.12 -1.05
N ILE A 81 6.11 9.83 -2.22
CA ILE A 81 6.96 8.65 -2.45
C ILE A 81 8.13 8.65 -1.48
N SER A 82 8.77 9.80 -1.28
CA SER A 82 9.92 9.92 -0.37
C SER A 82 9.54 9.61 1.08
N SER A 83 8.43 10.17 1.56
CA SER A 83 7.97 9.94 2.93
C SER A 83 7.52 8.49 3.15
N SER A 84 6.87 7.90 2.14
CA SER A 84 6.48 6.49 2.15
C SER A 84 7.70 5.57 2.24
N TYR A 85 8.67 5.78 1.34
CA TYR A 85 9.92 5.02 1.33
C TYR A 85 10.66 5.12 2.66
N ASP A 86 10.79 6.32 3.24
CA ASP A 86 11.53 6.49 4.50
C ASP A 86 10.93 5.66 5.64
N VAL A 87 9.60 5.55 5.72
CA VAL A 87 8.91 4.73 6.72
C VAL A 87 9.04 3.23 6.40
N TRP A 88 8.96 2.86 5.13
CA TRP A 88 9.12 1.47 4.68
C TRP A 88 10.55 0.95 4.79
N ASN A 89 11.55 1.82 4.64
CA ASN A 89 12.94 1.44 4.77
C ASN A 89 13.30 0.97 6.19
N GLU A 90 12.56 1.43 7.21
CA GLU A 90 12.64 0.92 8.58
C GLU A 90 11.99 -0.47 8.74
N PHE A 91 11.19 -0.92 7.77
CA PHE A 91 10.47 -2.19 7.75
C PHE A 91 11.10 -3.25 6.83
N TYR A 92 11.88 -2.81 5.82
CA TYR A 92 12.71 -3.71 5.03
C TYR A 92 13.89 -4.24 5.85
N ASP A 93 14.48 -5.32 5.34
CA ASP A 93 15.70 -5.87 5.91
C ASP A 93 16.89 -4.94 5.63
N ASP A 94 17.88 -4.93 6.52
CA ASP A 94 19.10 -4.16 6.32
C ASP A 94 19.85 -4.70 5.09
N GLU A 95 20.04 -3.84 4.08
CA GLU A 95 20.74 -4.18 2.83
C GLU A 95 22.19 -4.66 3.06
N THR A 96 22.81 -4.24 4.17
CA THR A 96 24.17 -4.65 4.53
C THR A 96 24.24 -6.07 5.12
N ALA A 97 23.08 -6.66 5.47
CA ALA A 97 23.02 -8.02 6.02
C ALA A 97 23.48 -9.07 5.00
N GLY A 98 23.24 -8.87 3.69
CA GLY A 98 23.53 -9.85 2.65
C GLY A 98 24.99 -10.29 2.51
N GLY A 99 25.93 -9.55 3.13
CA GLY A 99 27.36 -9.93 3.20
C GLY A 99 27.73 -10.85 4.36
N ASN A 100 26.89 -10.95 5.40
CA ASN A 100 27.17 -11.66 6.65
C ASN A 100 26.01 -12.52 7.17
N SER A 101 24.89 -12.60 6.44
CA SER A 101 23.69 -13.36 6.83
C SER A 101 23.43 -14.55 5.90
N ASP A 102 22.60 -15.48 6.38
CA ASP A 102 22.18 -16.68 5.63
C ASP A 102 21.09 -16.37 4.57
N PHE A 103 20.79 -15.10 4.32
CA PHE A 103 19.74 -14.66 3.39
C PHE A 103 20.20 -13.46 2.55
N GLN A 104 19.50 -13.18 1.44
CA GLN A 104 19.73 -11.98 0.64
C GLN A 104 18.53 -11.04 0.81
N PRO A 105 18.73 -9.80 1.29
CA PRO A 105 17.67 -8.79 1.36
C PRO A 105 17.10 -8.46 -0.02
N GLU A 106 15.78 -8.34 -0.13
CA GLU A 106 15.14 -7.66 -1.26
C GLU A 106 15.37 -6.16 -1.13
N VAL A 107 15.93 -5.53 -2.17
CA VAL A 107 16.33 -4.12 -2.16
C VAL A 107 15.56 -3.34 -3.22
N PHE A 108 14.86 -2.30 -2.79
CA PHE A 108 14.14 -1.39 -3.68
C PHE A 108 14.76 0.01 -3.68
N ASP A 109 14.88 0.60 -4.87
CA ASP A 109 15.07 2.05 -4.98
C ASP A 109 13.80 2.78 -4.51
N ARG A 110 13.99 4.01 -4.02
CA ARG A 110 12.92 4.91 -3.57
C ARG A 110 11.79 5.12 -4.58
N PHE A 111 12.08 5.05 -5.87
CA PHE A 111 11.11 5.27 -6.94
C PHE A 111 10.73 3.98 -7.70
N SER A 112 10.99 2.81 -7.12
CA SER A 112 10.61 1.51 -7.70
C SER A 112 9.09 1.34 -7.67
N GLU A 113 8.42 1.38 -8.82
CA GLU A 113 6.94 1.42 -8.91
C GLU A 113 6.28 0.11 -8.42
N GLU A 114 7.00 -1.00 -8.59
CA GLU A 114 6.64 -2.34 -8.16
C GLU A 114 6.69 -2.49 -6.64
N ALA A 115 7.47 -1.66 -5.94
CA ALA A 115 7.71 -1.84 -4.52
C ALA A 115 6.45 -1.57 -3.68
N PRO A 116 6.28 -2.27 -2.54
CA PRO A 116 5.17 -2.05 -1.61
C PRO A 116 5.03 -0.59 -1.12
N HIS A 117 6.16 0.12 -1.00
CA HIS A 117 6.21 1.50 -0.56
C HIS A 117 5.78 2.51 -1.63
N TYR A 118 5.84 2.17 -2.92
CA TYR A 118 5.42 3.09 -3.98
C TYR A 118 3.90 3.21 -3.97
N PRO A 119 3.33 4.39 -3.69
CA PRO A 119 1.90 4.52 -3.46
C PRO A 119 1.08 4.39 -4.75
N LEU A 120 -0.10 3.81 -4.64
CA LEU A 120 -1.18 4.04 -5.59
C LEU A 120 -1.80 5.41 -5.33
N PHE A 121 -1.97 6.24 -6.36
CA PHE A 121 -2.44 7.61 -6.17
C PHE A 121 -3.95 7.75 -6.39
N ILE A 122 -4.58 8.54 -5.52
CA ILE A 122 -5.92 9.07 -5.72
C ILE A 122 -5.80 10.58 -5.72
N SER A 123 -6.15 11.21 -6.84
CA SER A 123 -6.05 12.67 -6.98
C SER A 123 -6.99 13.38 -6.00
N HIS A 124 -6.55 14.51 -5.47
CA HIS A 124 -7.44 15.41 -4.74
C HIS A 124 -8.35 16.12 -5.73
N ASP A 125 -9.65 15.91 -5.57
CA ASP A 125 -10.67 16.75 -6.19
C ASP A 125 -11.81 17.01 -5.19
N PRO A 126 -12.12 18.29 -4.88
CA PRO A 126 -13.17 18.62 -3.92
C PRO A 126 -14.57 18.18 -4.36
N ALA A 127 -14.85 18.06 -5.67
CA ALA A 127 -16.18 17.73 -6.17
C ALA A 127 -16.56 16.25 -5.93
N VAL A 128 -15.59 15.38 -5.66
CA VAL A 128 -15.81 13.97 -5.28
C VAL A 128 -16.71 13.85 -4.05
N ARG A 129 -16.60 14.79 -3.09
CA ARG A 129 -17.43 14.80 -1.87
C ARG A 129 -18.91 15.04 -2.14
N SER A 130 -19.23 15.60 -3.31
CA SER A 130 -20.59 15.96 -3.71
C SER A 130 -21.22 14.93 -4.65
N PHE A 131 -20.54 13.82 -4.93
CA PHE A 131 -21.08 12.78 -5.80
C PHE A 131 -22.38 12.19 -5.28
N VAL A 132 -23.36 12.09 -6.18
CA VAL A 132 -24.59 11.34 -5.95
C VAL A 132 -24.52 10.06 -6.80
N LEU A 133 -24.14 8.95 -6.17
CA LEU A 133 -23.96 7.67 -6.88
C LEU A 133 -25.24 6.85 -7.01
N ASN A 134 -26.30 7.19 -6.28
CA ASN A 134 -27.55 6.42 -6.29
C ASN A 134 -28.58 6.95 -7.29
N ASP A 135 -28.35 8.12 -7.88
CA ASP A 135 -29.23 8.73 -8.88
C ASP A 135 -28.52 8.79 -10.23
N VAL A 136 -29.05 8.04 -11.21
CA VAL A 136 -28.47 7.95 -12.57
C VAL A 136 -28.36 9.32 -13.24
N ALA A 137 -29.28 10.26 -12.97
CA ALA A 137 -29.26 11.58 -13.56
C ALA A 137 -28.18 12.51 -12.98
N LEU A 138 -27.69 12.20 -11.76
CA LEU A 138 -26.72 13.01 -11.03
C LEU A 138 -25.35 12.34 -10.88
N ARG A 139 -25.20 11.10 -11.39
CA ARG A 139 -23.92 10.39 -11.37
C ARG A 139 -22.88 11.16 -12.17
N PRO A 140 -21.64 11.26 -11.64
CA PRO A 140 -20.54 11.81 -12.43
C PRO A 140 -20.28 10.91 -13.64
N ASP A 141 -19.76 11.52 -14.71
CA ASP A 141 -19.25 10.76 -15.86
C ASP A 141 -18.12 9.83 -15.43
N TRP A 142 -18.07 8.64 -16.01
CA TRP A 142 -17.05 7.64 -15.65
C TRP A 142 -15.63 8.14 -15.95
N SER A 143 -15.42 8.91 -17.01
CA SER A 143 -14.11 9.51 -17.32
C SER A 143 -13.62 10.43 -16.21
N TYR A 144 -14.53 11.11 -15.52
CA TYR A 144 -14.19 11.94 -14.36
C TYR A 144 -13.76 11.09 -13.17
N VAL A 145 -14.48 9.99 -12.90
CA VAL A 145 -14.11 9.04 -11.84
C VAL A 145 -12.73 8.43 -12.14
N VAL A 146 -12.49 8.01 -13.38
CA VAL A 146 -11.19 7.49 -13.82
C VAL A 146 -10.08 8.54 -13.70
N GLY A 147 -10.36 9.82 -14.00
CA GLY A 147 -9.38 10.90 -13.82
C GLY A 147 -8.92 11.08 -12.36
N VAL A 148 -9.75 10.73 -11.38
CA VAL A 148 -9.44 10.86 -9.96
C VAL A 148 -8.87 9.56 -9.36
N PHE A 149 -9.48 8.42 -9.70
CA PHE A 149 -9.22 7.12 -9.06
C PHE A 149 -8.49 6.12 -9.96
N GLY A 150 -8.22 6.45 -11.23
CA GLY A 150 -7.74 5.51 -12.24
C GLY A 150 -6.46 4.76 -11.85
N ASP A 151 -5.44 5.48 -11.36
CA ASP A 151 -4.18 4.88 -10.91
C ASP A 151 -4.41 3.88 -9.76
N PHE A 152 -5.29 4.25 -8.82
CA PHE A 152 -5.68 3.39 -7.73
C PHE A 152 -6.48 2.16 -8.19
N PHE A 153 -7.49 2.33 -9.04
CA PHE A 153 -8.29 1.22 -9.53
C PHE A 153 -7.45 0.23 -10.32
N LYS A 154 -6.60 0.71 -11.22
CA LYS A 154 -5.68 -0.15 -11.97
C LYS A 154 -4.76 -0.93 -11.03
N GLY A 155 -4.08 -0.26 -10.11
CA GLY A 155 -3.15 -0.93 -9.19
C GLY A 155 -3.84 -1.88 -8.20
N ALA A 156 -5.04 -1.54 -7.73
CA ALA A 156 -5.84 -2.44 -6.91
C ALA A 156 -6.34 -3.64 -7.72
N GLU A 157 -6.69 -3.43 -8.99
CA GLU A 157 -7.14 -4.48 -9.89
C GLU A 157 -6.05 -5.51 -10.15
N ASP A 158 -4.87 -5.03 -10.51
CA ASP A 158 -3.70 -5.86 -10.77
C ASP A 158 -3.38 -6.72 -9.54
N ARG A 159 -3.52 -6.19 -8.32
CA ARG A 159 -3.21 -6.94 -7.09
C ARG A 159 -4.29 -7.95 -6.70
N LEU A 160 -5.56 -7.58 -6.81
CA LEU A 160 -6.66 -8.43 -6.36
C LEU A 160 -7.00 -9.56 -7.33
N TRP A 161 -6.70 -9.40 -8.62
CA TRP A 161 -7.15 -10.31 -9.67
C TRP A 161 -6.06 -10.89 -10.56
N SER A 162 -4.77 -10.57 -10.35
CA SER A 162 -3.66 -11.13 -11.13
C SER A 162 -3.57 -12.68 -11.06
N THR A 163 -4.12 -13.31 -10.02
CA THR A 163 -3.98 -14.76 -9.78
C THR A 163 -4.95 -15.71 -10.52
N SER A 164 -5.57 -15.31 -11.65
CA SER A 164 -6.39 -16.24 -12.46
C SER A 164 -5.88 -16.54 -13.87
N ALA A 165 -4.87 -15.83 -14.39
CA ALA A 165 -4.46 -15.97 -15.79
C ALA A 165 -3.27 -16.94 -16.02
N GLU A 166 -2.37 -17.12 -15.06
CA GLU A 166 -1.08 -17.79 -15.35
C GLU A 166 -1.03 -19.30 -15.04
N LYS A 167 -2.10 -19.88 -14.48
CA LYS A 167 -2.15 -21.34 -14.20
C LYS A 167 -2.66 -22.22 -15.36
N LYS A 168 -2.91 -21.68 -16.56
CA LYS A 168 -3.49 -22.46 -17.69
C LYS A 168 -2.53 -22.93 -18.78
N ASP A 169 -1.27 -22.49 -18.80
CA ASP A 169 -0.33 -22.86 -19.88
C ASP A 169 0.79 -23.81 -19.43
N SER A 170 0.49 -24.71 -18.49
CA SER A 170 1.37 -25.84 -18.17
C SER A 170 0.56 -27.10 -17.93
N GLN A 171 0.00 -27.64 -19.02
CA GLN A 171 -0.37 -29.06 -19.16
C GLN A 171 0.20 -29.61 -20.47
#